data_AF-A0A841BPG9-F1
#
_entry.id   AF-A0A841BPG9-F1
#
_cell.length_a   1.000
_cell.length_b   1.000
_cell.length_c   1.000
_cell.angle_alpha   90.00
_cell.angle_beta   90.00
_cell.angle_gamma   90.00
#
_symmetry.space_group_name_H-M   'P 1'
#
loop_
_entity.id
_entity.type
_entity.pdbx_description
1 polymer ?
#
loop_
_entity_poly.entity_id
_entity_poly.type
_entity_poly.pdbx_seq_one_letter_code
_entity_poly.pdbx_strand_id
1 'polypeptide(L)'
;MKLKLALVSLVAAAATVLVAPTAALAAPDSLACSAAGSYSRVILGTPTTYWLVGSVGNYRYWHVVSPTTPETYLRSYVVLCSGSTISWSADLAVTSTSGDRCGTTSSLLAQYVGSHNNVIGGVTYAFRYWHMKRFVSSGTIFYLVYDHSELARCVV
;
A
#
# COMPACT_ATOMS: atom_id res chain seq x y z
N MET A 1 -10.11 -60.14 2.75
CA MET A 1 -9.28 -59.67 1.62
C MET A 1 -8.88 -58.24 1.89
N LYS A 2 -7.57 -57.97 2.01
CA LYS A 2 -6.99 -56.65 2.35
C LYS A 2 -6.82 -55.85 1.06
N LEU A 3 -7.58 -54.77 0.88
CA LEU A 3 -7.33 -53.83 -0.23
C LEU A 3 -6.39 -52.73 0.26
N LYS A 4 -5.12 -52.85 -0.13
CA LYS A 4 -4.16 -51.74 -0.11
C LYS A 4 -4.51 -50.83 -1.28
N LEU A 5 -5.00 -49.61 -1.02
CA LEU A 5 -4.97 -48.54 -2.02
C LEU A 5 -3.68 -47.77 -1.83
N ALA A 6 -2.75 -48.03 -2.75
CA ALA A 6 -1.49 -47.35 -2.88
C ALA A 6 -1.70 -45.92 -3.39
N LEU A 7 -0.92 -45.02 -2.80
CA LEU A 7 -0.70 -43.62 -3.15
C LEU A 7 -0.64 -43.38 -4.67
N VAL A 8 -1.49 -42.49 -5.17
CA VAL A 8 -1.24 -41.71 -6.39
C VAL A 8 -1.84 -40.31 -6.25
N SER A 9 -1.06 -39.29 -6.65
CA SER A 9 -1.38 -37.86 -6.81
C SER A 9 -1.48 -37.06 -5.49
N LEU A 10 -0.85 -35.89 -5.31
CA LEU A 10 -0.44 -34.88 -6.27
C LEU A 10 1.01 -34.44 -6.02
N VAL A 11 1.85 -34.58 -7.04
CA VAL A 11 2.94 -33.64 -7.27
C VAL A 11 2.29 -32.35 -7.77
N ALA A 12 1.83 -31.53 -6.84
CA ALA A 12 1.52 -30.12 -7.06
C ALA A 12 2.17 -29.33 -5.92
N ALA A 13 3.46 -29.59 -5.71
CA ALA A 13 4.32 -28.67 -4.99
C ALA A 13 4.45 -27.43 -5.86
N ALA A 14 3.48 -26.54 -5.67
CA ALA A 14 3.68 -25.11 -5.64
C ALA A 14 4.81 -24.63 -6.57
N ALA A 15 4.48 -24.50 -7.86
CA ALA A 15 4.98 -23.37 -8.61
C ALA A 15 4.39 -22.11 -7.97
N THR A 16 4.87 -21.76 -6.77
CA THR A 16 4.87 -20.39 -6.30
C THR A 16 5.62 -19.64 -7.36
N VAL A 17 4.87 -19.01 -8.27
CA VAL A 17 5.34 -17.83 -8.96
C VAL A 17 5.65 -16.87 -7.81
N LEU A 18 6.88 -16.95 -7.29
CA LEU A 18 7.52 -15.82 -6.68
C LEU A 18 7.59 -14.81 -7.82
N VAL A 19 6.52 -14.04 -7.99
CA VAL A 19 6.68 -12.66 -8.38
C VAL A 19 7.50 -12.09 -7.24
N ALA A 20 8.82 -12.19 -7.37
CA ALA A 20 9.73 -11.48 -6.52
C ALA A 20 9.22 -10.04 -6.57
N PRO A 21 8.74 -9.47 -5.45
CA PRO A 21 8.40 -8.06 -5.48
C PRO A 21 9.66 -7.37 -5.96
N THR A 22 9.57 -6.73 -7.13
CA THR A 22 10.61 -5.80 -7.59
C THR A 22 10.98 -4.98 -6.38
N ALA A 23 12.24 -5.08 -5.93
CA ALA A 23 12.71 -4.50 -4.68
C ALA A 23 12.17 -3.08 -4.60
N ALA A 24 11.14 -2.90 -3.78
CA ALA A 24 10.46 -1.64 -3.64
C ALA A 24 11.52 -0.67 -3.15
N LEU A 25 11.57 0.53 -3.71
CA LEU A 25 12.43 1.61 -3.23
C LEU A 25 11.95 2.09 -1.84
N ALA A 26 11.30 1.26 -1.03
CA ALA A 26 10.54 1.59 0.16
C ALA A 26 11.29 2.54 1.11
N ALA A 27 10.54 3.31 1.89
CA ALA A 27 11.04 4.31 2.82
C ALA A 27 12.36 3.87 3.48
N PRO A 28 13.46 4.61 3.30
CA PRO A 28 14.78 4.15 3.73
C PRO A 28 14.98 4.18 5.24
N ASP A 29 13.95 4.49 6.06
CA ASP A 29 14.15 4.78 7.47
C ASP A 29 12.96 4.50 8.39
N SER A 30 13.27 4.40 9.69
CA SER A 30 12.32 4.27 10.79
C SER A 30 11.43 5.50 10.99
N LEU A 31 11.71 6.66 10.34
CA LEU A 31 10.85 7.85 10.46
C LEU A 31 9.49 7.60 9.80
N ALA A 32 9.41 6.74 8.78
CA ALA A 32 8.14 6.32 8.22
C ALA A 32 7.19 5.69 9.26
N CYS A 33 7.70 5.19 10.39
CA CYS A 33 6.92 4.61 11.47
C CYS A 33 6.71 5.53 12.68
N SER A 34 7.51 6.58 12.86
CA SER A 34 7.42 7.46 14.03
C SER A 34 6.99 8.89 13.73
N ALA A 35 7.22 9.38 12.50
CA ALA A 35 6.90 10.75 12.12
C ALA A 35 5.39 11.03 12.13
N ALA A 36 5.01 12.26 12.46
CA ALA A 36 3.64 12.76 12.36
C ALA A 36 3.60 13.90 11.34
N GLY A 37 2.58 13.92 10.47
CA GLY A 37 2.47 14.92 9.41
C GLY A 37 3.44 14.62 8.27
N SER A 38 4.59 15.28 8.21
CA SER A 38 5.57 15.07 7.14
C SER A 38 7.00 15.06 7.65
N TYR A 39 7.90 14.52 6.82
CA TYR A 39 9.34 14.64 7.04
C TYR A 39 10.04 14.77 5.69
N SER A 40 11.22 15.39 5.70
CA SER A 40 12.04 15.57 4.50
C SER A 40 13.38 14.87 4.65
N ARG A 41 13.87 14.28 3.56
CA ARG A 41 15.20 13.65 3.45
C ARG A 41 15.84 14.02 2.14
N VAL A 42 17.16 13.99 2.09
CA VAL A 42 17.89 14.06 0.80
C VAL A 42 18.13 12.64 0.32
N ILE A 43 17.61 12.31 -0.87
CA ILE A 43 17.82 11.03 -1.55
C ILE A 43 18.68 11.32 -2.78
N LEU A 44 19.88 10.74 -2.86
CA LEU A 44 20.78 10.91 -4.00
C LEU A 44 20.99 12.38 -4.40
N GLY A 45 21.15 13.26 -3.41
CA GLY A 45 21.34 14.70 -3.62
C GLY A 45 20.07 15.51 -3.90
N THR A 46 18.90 14.87 -4.00
CA THR A 46 17.61 15.53 -4.21
C THR A 46 16.84 15.59 -2.89
N PRO A 47 16.49 16.77 -2.35
CA PRO A 47 15.59 16.83 -1.21
C PRO A 47 14.25 16.19 -1.62
N THR A 48 13.59 15.50 -0.71
CA THR A 48 12.36 14.74 -0.98
C THR A 48 11.51 14.83 0.27
N THR A 49 10.24 15.18 0.08
CA THR A 49 9.29 15.32 1.18
C THR A 49 8.32 14.14 1.17
N TYR A 50 8.10 13.60 2.35
CA TYR A 50 7.23 12.47 2.62
C TYR A 50 6.06 12.97 3.45
N TRP A 51 4.87 12.93 2.89
CA TRP A 51 3.63 13.35 3.52
C TRP A 51 2.86 12.13 4.02
N LEU A 52 2.58 12.08 5.32
CA LEU A 52 1.71 11.06 5.91
C LEU A 52 0.28 11.38 5.49
N VAL A 53 -0.32 10.48 4.73
CA VAL A 53 -1.70 10.64 4.28
C VAL A 53 -2.68 10.13 5.34
N GLY A 54 -2.32 9.04 6.01
CA GLY A 54 -3.13 8.45 7.06
C GLY A 54 -2.61 7.08 7.49
N SER A 55 -3.36 6.45 8.41
CA SER A 55 -2.98 5.16 8.99
C SER A 55 -4.20 4.27 9.23
N VAL A 56 -3.99 2.95 9.12
CA VAL A 56 -4.97 1.93 9.50
C VAL A 56 -4.27 0.89 10.37
N GLY A 57 -4.56 0.88 11.67
CA GLY A 57 -3.79 0.09 12.63
C GLY A 57 -2.30 0.43 12.55
N ASN A 58 -1.47 -0.57 12.28
CA ASN A 58 -0.02 -0.41 12.13
C ASN A 58 0.44 -0.01 10.72
N TYR A 59 -0.49 0.14 9.76
CA TYR A 59 -0.17 0.56 8.40
C TYR A 59 -0.13 2.08 8.31
N ARG A 60 0.88 2.64 7.64
CA ARG A 60 1.03 4.07 7.37
C ARG A 60 1.21 4.31 5.87
N TYR A 61 0.47 5.28 5.36
CA TYR A 61 0.40 5.59 3.94
C TYR A 61 1.10 6.91 3.66
N TRP A 62 2.03 6.89 2.72
CA TRP A 62 2.91 8.01 2.43
C TRP A 62 2.80 8.46 0.98
N HIS A 63 2.73 9.78 0.79
CA HIS A 63 2.82 10.46 -0.50
C HIS A 63 4.19 11.14 -0.61
N VAL A 64 4.92 10.89 -1.69
CA VAL A 64 6.29 11.36 -1.85
C VAL A 64 6.38 12.34 -3.00
N VAL A 65 6.98 13.49 -2.72
CA VAL A 65 7.17 14.57 -3.70
C VAL A 65 8.63 15.03 -3.74
N SER A 66 9.07 15.46 -4.92
CA SER A 66 10.31 16.23 -5.06
C SER A 66 10.03 17.73 -5.02
N PRO A 67 10.95 18.53 -4.46
CA PRO A 67 10.88 19.97 -4.38
C PRO A 67 11.21 20.56 -5.74
N THR A 68 10.23 20.51 -6.64
CA THR A 68 10.18 21.38 -7.82
C THR A 68 9.12 22.45 -7.56
N THR A 69 9.04 23.47 -8.41
CA THR A 69 7.91 24.41 -8.39
C THR A 69 7.09 24.18 -9.66
N PRO A 70 5.89 23.57 -9.59
CA PRO A 70 5.22 22.96 -8.43
C PRO A 70 5.88 21.65 -7.96
N GLU A 71 5.60 21.20 -6.73
CA GLU A 71 6.11 19.92 -6.18
C GLU A 71 5.76 18.78 -7.14
N THR A 72 6.74 17.98 -7.56
CA THR A 72 6.49 16.88 -8.50
C THR A 72 6.17 15.61 -7.72
N TYR A 73 5.05 14.97 -8.06
CA TYR A 73 4.74 13.63 -7.58
C TYR A 73 5.84 12.66 -7.99
N LEU A 74 6.45 11.99 -7.01
CA LEU A 74 7.42 10.92 -7.28
C LEU A 74 6.74 9.57 -7.20
N ARG A 75 6.12 9.27 -6.05
CA ARG A 75 5.56 7.97 -5.74
C ARG A 75 4.70 7.99 -4.49
N SER A 76 4.05 6.85 -4.24
CA SER A 76 3.30 6.57 -3.04
C SER A 76 3.72 5.21 -2.52
N TYR A 77 3.67 5.00 -1.21
CA TYR A 77 3.94 3.69 -0.62
C TYR A 77 3.18 3.51 0.69
N VAL A 78 3.09 2.26 1.13
CA VAL A 78 2.57 1.87 2.44
C VAL A 78 3.67 1.15 3.22
N VAL A 79 3.74 1.41 4.52
CA VAL A 79 4.59 0.66 5.45
C VAL A 79 3.73 0.03 6.54
N LEU A 80 4.07 -1.19 6.95
CA LEU A 80 3.60 -1.81 8.17
C LEU A 80 4.67 -1.62 9.25
N CYS A 81 4.26 -1.06 10.39
CA CYS A 81 5.15 -0.74 11.49
C CYS A 81 5.01 -1.74 12.65
N SER A 82 6.14 -2.10 13.24
CA SER A 82 6.22 -2.80 14.53
C SER A 82 6.92 -1.87 15.51
N GLY A 83 6.11 -1.13 16.28
CA GLY A 83 6.60 0.03 17.05
C GLY A 83 7.18 1.09 16.12
N SER A 84 8.47 1.39 16.28
CA SER A 84 9.20 2.36 15.45
C SER A 84 9.96 1.74 14.26
N THR A 85 9.84 0.43 14.06
CA THR A 85 10.56 -0.29 12.99
C THR A 85 9.62 -0.63 11.84
N ILE A 86 10.13 -0.58 10.61
CA ILE A 86 9.39 -1.06 9.43
C ILE A 86 9.50 -2.59 9.43
N SER A 87 8.37 -3.28 9.54
CA SER A 87 8.33 -4.74 9.39
C SER A 87 8.08 -5.17 7.94
N TRP A 88 7.35 -4.35 7.18
CA TRP A 88 7.04 -4.58 5.78
C TRP A 88 6.73 -3.27 5.07
N SER A 89 6.91 -3.23 3.76
CA SER A 89 6.62 -2.05 2.95
C SER A 89 6.35 -2.42 1.50
N ALA A 90 5.52 -1.64 0.82
CA ALA A 90 5.27 -1.78 -0.61
C ALA A 90 4.99 -0.42 -1.27
N ASP A 91 5.53 -0.23 -2.47
CA ASP A 91 5.15 0.90 -3.33
C ASP A 91 3.68 0.73 -3.79
N LEU A 92 2.98 1.84 -3.96
CA LEU A 92 1.61 1.91 -4.44
C LEU A 92 1.57 2.50 -5.84
N ALA A 93 1.33 1.65 -6.83
CA ALA A 93 1.01 2.08 -8.17
C ALA A 93 -0.43 2.61 -8.23
N VAL A 94 -0.69 3.56 -9.12
CA VAL A 94 -2.06 4.02 -9.39
C VAL A 94 -2.83 2.87 -10.05
N THR A 95 -3.83 2.32 -9.36
CA THR A 95 -4.65 1.20 -9.82
C THR A 95 -6.01 1.64 -10.37
N SER A 96 -6.43 2.88 -10.09
CA SER A 96 -7.67 3.45 -10.61
C SER A 96 -7.56 4.94 -10.89
N THR A 97 -8.37 5.44 -11.81
CA THR A 97 -8.50 6.88 -12.14
C THR A 97 -9.95 7.37 -12.12
N SER A 98 -10.90 6.51 -11.76
CA SER A 98 -12.34 6.82 -11.78
C SER A 98 -13.17 5.89 -10.86
N GLY A 99 -14.49 6.10 -10.84
CA GLY A 99 -15.45 5.26 -10.12
C GLY A 99 -15.36 5.37 -8.60
N ASP A 100 -15.72 4.29 -7.91
CA ASP A 100 -15.86 4.26 -6.44
C ASP A 100 -14.57 4.61 -5.70
N ARG A 101 -13.41 4.31 -6.31
CA ARG A 101 -12.10 4.64 -5.71
C ARG A 101 -11.80 6.14 -5.73
N CYS A 102 -12.54 6.90 -6.55
CA CYS A 102 -12.59 8.35 -6.53
C CYS A 102 -13.69 8.92 -5.62
N GLY A 103 -14.37 8.08 -4.84
CA GLY A 103 -15.17 8.46 -3.69
C GLY A 103 -14.34 8.50 -2.40
N THR A 104 -14.99 8.80 -1.27
CA THR A 104 -14.39 8.71 0.08
C THR A 104 -15.15 7.74 0.98
N THR A 105 -16.15 7.04 0.44
CA THR A 105 -17.05 6.18 1.19
C THR A 105 -16.40 4.83 1.45
N SER A 106 -16.14 4.53 2.73
CA SER A 106 -15.62 3.22 3.13
C SER A 106 -16.70 2.13 3.08
N SER A 107 -16.29 0.90 2.81
CA SER A 107 -17.08 -0.31 2.96
C SER A 107 -16.39 -1.30 3.90
N LEU A 108 -17.04 -2.44 4.14
CA LEU A 108 -16.48 -3.51 4.99
C LEU A 108 -15.13 -4.04 4.48
N LEU A 109 -14.96 -4.10 3.16
CA LEU A 109 -13.77 -4.64 2.49
C LEU A 109 -12.82 -3.56 1.97
N ALA A 110 -13.26 -2.31 1.92
CA ALA A 110 -12.47 -1.20 1.40
C ALA A 110 -12.55 0.01 2.33
N GLN A 111 -11.48 0.28 3.08
CA GLN A 111 -11.43 1.42 3.99
C GLN A 111 -10.70 2.58 3.32
N TYR A 112 -11.37 3.72 3.20
CA TYR A 112 -10.75 4.98 2.77
C TYR A 112 -9.78 5.45 3.86
N VAL A 113 -8.54 5.73 3.47
CA VAL A 113 -7.47 6.14 4.39
C VAL A 113 -7.33 7.66 4.42
N GLY A 114 -7.37 8.28 3.25
CA GLY A 114 -7.13 9.70 3.08
C GLY A 114 -6.70 10.04 1.65
N SER A 115 -6.36 11.30 1.43
CA SER A 115 -5.90 11.78 0.13
C SER A 115 -4.82 12.85 0.23
N HIS A 116 -3.99 12.93 -0.80
CA HIS A 116 -3.06 14.05 -0.99
C HIS A 116 -3.24 14.62 -2.39
N ASN A 117 -3.26 15.95 -2.51
CA ASN A 117 -3.42 16.61 -3.80
C ASN A 117 -2.05 16.88 -4.44
N ASN A 118 -1.97 16.78 -5.76
CA ASN A 118 -0.80 17.18 -6.51
C ASN A 118 -1.18 17.74 -7.88
N VAL A 119 -0.43 18.72 -8.39
CA VAL A 119 -0.69 19.38 -9.66
C VAL A 119 0.22 18.78 -10.73
N ILE A 120 -0.37 18.19 -11.77
CA ILE A 120 0.35 17.54 -12.87
C ILE A 120 -0.13 18.17 -14.17
N GLY A 121 0.76 18.86 -14.89
CA GLY A 121 0.42 19.51 -16.16
C GLY A 121 -0.67 20.58 -16.01
N GLY A 122 -0.72 21.29 -14.87
CA GLY A 122 -1.74 22.30 -14.58
C GLY A 122 -3.09 21.76 -14.10
N VAL A 123 -3.24 20.44 -14.00
CA VAL A 123 -4.46 19.79 -13.49
C VAL A 123 -4.21 19.29 -12.07
N THR A 124 -5.12 19.60 -11.16
CA THR A 124 -5.08 19.10 -9.78
C THR A 124 -5.65 17.68 -9.73
N TYR A 125 -4.85 16.76 -9.20
CA TYR A 125 -5.27 15.39 -8.94
C TYR A 125 -5.28 15.12 -7.43
N ALA A 126 -6.34 14.49 -6.94
CA ALA A 126 -6.40 13.88 -5.63
C ALA A 126 -5.93 12.42 -5.73
N PHE A 127 -4.81 12.13 -5.09
CA PHE A 127 -4.33 10.77 -4.87
C PHE A 127 -5.04 10.20 -3.64
N ARG A 128 -5.91 9.20 -3.83
CA ARG A 128 -6.75 8.61 -2.79
C ARG A 128 -6.28 7.21 -2.42
N TYR A 129 -6.13 6.98 -1.12
CA TYR A 129 -5.50 5.79 -0.58
C TYR A 129 -6.56 4.90 0.06
N TRP A 130 -6.51 3.62 -0.28
CA TRP A 130 -7.48 2.63 0.18
C TRP A 130 -6.78 1.44 0.81
N HIS A 131 -7.29 1.01 1.96
CA HIS A 131 -6.86 -0.19 2.67
C HIS A 131 -7.87 -1.30 2.42
N MET A 132 -7.46 -2.30 1.65
CA MET A 132 -8.32 -3.41 1.24
C MET A 132 -8.19 -4.55 2.24
N LYS A 133 -9.34 -5.11 2.60
CA LYS A 133 -9.47 -6.23 3.52
C LYS A 133 -10.08 -7.41 2.79
N ARG A 134 -9.72 -8.62 3.23
CA ARG A 134 -10.39 -9.84 2.82
C ARG A 134 -10.86 -10.63 4.02
N PHE A 135 -11.91 -11.41 3.81
CA PHE A 135 -12.31 -12.42 4.77
C PHE A 135 -11.36 -13.60 4.73
N VAL A 136 -10.92 -14.02 5.90
CA VAL A 136 -10.23 -15.30 6.10
C VAL A 136 -10.99 -16.07 7.16
N SER A 137 -11.17 -17.36 6.93
CA SER A 137 -11.75 -18.29 7.89
C SER A 137 -10.64 -19.10 8.57
N SER A 138 -10.77 -19.28 9.88
CA SER A 138 -10.00 -20.28 10.64
C SER A 138 -10.99 -21.10 11.47
N GLY A 139 -11.24 -22.33 11.03
CA GLY A 139 -12.32 -23.15 11.57
C GLY A 139 -13.67 -22.47 11.39
N THR A 140 -14.36 -22.18 12.49
CA THR A 140 -15.67 -21.53 12.53
C THR A 140 -15.62 -20.00 12.68
N ILE A 141 -14.43 -19.41 12.85
CA ILE A 141 -14.27 -17.96 13.08
C ILE A 141 -13.87 -17.28 11.77
N PHE A 142 -14.52 -16.16 11.49
CA PHE A 142 -14.17 -15.27 10.38
C PHE A 142 -13.51 -14.01 10.91
N TYR A 143 -12.43 -13.59 10.26
CA TYR A 143 -11.76 -12.34 10.56
C TYR A 143 -11.39 -11.63 9.27
N LEU A 144 -11.42 -10.30 9.32
CA LEU A 144 -10.95 -9.45 8.25
C LEU A 144 -9.45 -9.21 8.44
N VAL A 145 -8.68 -9.58 7.43
CA VAL A 145 -7.24 -9.29 7.37
C VAL A 145 -6.97 -8.29 6.26
N TYR A 146 -5.84 -7.61 6.38
CA TYR A 146 -5.25 -6.89 5.27
C TYR A 146 -5.07 -7.82 4.06
N ASP A 147 -5.52 -7.36 2.90
CA ASP A 147 -5.28 -8.04 1.63
C ASP A 147 -4.24 -7.29 0.81
N HIS A 148 -4.56 -6.04 0.44
CA HIS A 148 -3.68 -5.16 -0.31
C HIS A 148 -4.06 -3.69 -0.10
N SER A 149 -3.35 -2.78 -0.76
CA SER A 149 -3.65 -1.36 -0.76
C SER A 149 -3.83 -0.88 -2.18
N GLU A 150 -4.76 0.06 -2.39
CA GLU A 150 -5.01 0.66 -3.70
C GLU A 150 -4.73 2.16 -3.64
N LEU A 151 -4.35 2.71 -4.80
CA LEU A 151 -4.15 4.13 -5.00
C LEU A 151 -4.95 4.56 -6.21
N ALA A 152 -5.87 5.50 -6.02
CA ALA A 152 -6.58 6.13 -7.12
C ALA A 152 -6.05 7.53 -7.39
N ARG A 153 -5.94 7.91 -8.66
CA ARG A 153 -5.59 9.28 -9.08
C ARG A 153 -6.80 9.92 -9.75
N CYS A 154 -7.46 10.81 -9.03
CA CYS A 154 -8.76 11.37 -9.41
C CYS A 154 -8.62 12.85 -9.75
N VAL A 155 -9.22 13.31 -10.84
CA VAL A 155 -9.30 14.74 -11.13
C VAL A 155 -10.17 15.43 -10.08
N VAL A 156 -9.74 16.60 -9.61
CA VAL A 156 -10.47 17.44 -8.64
C VAL A 156 -11.19 18.56 -9.37
#